data_AF-A0A968HRC5-F1
#
_entry.id   AF-A0A968HRC5-F1
#
_cell.length_a   1.000
_cell.length_b   1.000
_cell.length_c   1.000
_cell.angle_alpha   90.00
_cell.angle_beta   90.00
_cell.angle_gamma   90.00
#
_symmetry.space_group_name_H-M   'P 1'
#
loop_
_entity.id
_entity.type
_entity.pdbx_description
1 polymer ?
#
loop_
_entity_poly.entity_id
_entity_poly.type
_entity_poly.pdbx_seq_one_letter_code
_entity_poly.pdbx_strand_id
1 'polypeptide(L)' 'MTTTELQFPREVYAGETIDEAVKTWSSFAEFALSETDDHWVVRVTPKHEQYGRRIIGEFGNYVLGLTIDRGGAR' A
#
# COMPACT_ATOMS: atom_id res chain seq x y z
N MET A 1 -16.51 0.50 8.98
CA MET A 1 -15.17 0.16 8.47
C MET A 1 -14.32 1.41 8.45
N THR A 2 -13.20 1.42 9.18
CA THR A 2 -12.30 2.58 9.24
C THR A 2 -11.33 2.56 8.07
N THR A 3 -11.23 3.67 7.36
CA THR A 3 -10.24 3.87 6.30
C THR A 3 -8.97 4.47 6.89
N THR A 4 -7.80 3.95 6.48
CA THR A 4 -6.47 4.48 6.86
C THR A 4 -5.71 4.89 5.61
N GLU A 5 -5.04 6.04 5.66
CA GLU A 5 -4.18 6.52 4.58
C GLU A 5 -2.73 6.12 4.86
N LEU A 6 -2.08 5.52 3.86
CA LEU A 6 -0.65 5.22 3.84
C LEU A 6 0.00 6.03 2.73
N GLN A 7 1.13 6.64 3.02
CA GLN A 7 1.87 7.48 2.10
C GLN A 7 3.25 6.87 1.86
N PHE A 8 3.60 6.69 0.59
CA PHE A 8 4.84 6.06 0.16
C PHE A 8 5.66 7.07 -0.67
N PRO A 9 6.81 7.54 -0.17
CA PRO A 9 7.64 8.51 -0.88
C PRO A 9 8.05 8.02 -2.27
N ARG A 10 7.83 8.84 -3.30
CA ARG A 10 8.15 8.51 -4.70
C ARG A 10 9.65 8.31 -4.95
N GLU A 11 10.49 8.92 -4.12
CA GLU A 11 11.95 8.73 -4.16
C GLU A 11 12.40 7.33 -3.70
N VAL A 12 11.54 6.60 -2.96
CA VAL A 12 11.84 5.26 -2.44
C VAL A 12 11.03 4.19 -3.16
N TYR A 13 9.75 4.45 -3.41
CA TYR A 13 8.78 3.47 -3.88
C TYR A 13 8.44 3.73 -5.36
N ALA A 14 8.67 2.73 -6.21
CA ALA A 14 8.19 2.75 -7.59
C ALA A 14 6.67 2.50 -7.63
N GLY A 15 5.93 3.23 -8.47
CA GLY A 15 4.46 3.09 -8.56
C GLY A 15 4.01 1.65 -8.85
N GLU A 16 4.78 0.90 -9.64
CA GLU A 16 4.51 -0.49 -9.98
C GLU A 16 4.53 -1.43 -8.76
N THR A 17 5.31 -1.10 -7.72
CA THR A 17 5.29 -1.87 -6.46
C THR A 17 4.00 -1.65 -5.69
N ILE A 18 3.46 -0.42 -5.72
CA ILE A 18 2.20 -0.06 -5.09
C ILE A 18 1.04 -0.75 -5.81
N ASP A 19 1.02 -0.68 -7.15
CA ASP A 19 0.00 -1.30 -7.98
C ASP A 19 -0.07 -2.81 -7.79
N GLU A 20 1.08 -3.46 -7.71
CA GLU A 20 1.14 -4.90 -7.46
C GLU A 20 0.65 -5.26 -6.07
N ALA A 21 1.07 -4.52 -5.04
CA ALA A 21 0.61 -4.75 -3.68
C ALA A 21 -0.93 -4.62 -3.59
N VAL A 22 -1.51 -3.59 -4.20
CA VAL A 22 -2.97 -3.40 -4.21
C VAL A 22 -3.67 -4.57 -4.90
N LYS A 23 -3.18 -5.04 -6.04
CA LYS A 23 -3.75 -6.19 -6.75
C LYS A 23 -3.71 -7.45 -5.89
N THR A 24 -2.55 -7.76 -5.31
CA THR A 24 -2.34 -8.93 -4.45
C THR A 24 -3.23 -8.92 -3.21
N TRP A 25 -3.46 -7.75 -2.61
CA TRP A 25 -4.19 -7.62 -1.34
C TRP A 25 -5.68 -7.30 -1.48
N SER A 26 -6.19 -7.12 -2.70
CA SER A 26 -7.58 -6.71 -3.00
C SER A 26 -8.66 -7.63 -2.42
N SER A 27 -8.34 -8.88 -2.10
CA SER A 27 -9.26 -9.80 -1.41
C SER A 27 -9.51 -9.41 0.05
N PHE A 28 -8.57 -8.74 0.72
CA PHE A 28 -8.61 -8.43 2.15
C PHE A 28 -9.09 -7.01 2.48
N ALA A 29 -8.92 -6.07 1.55
CA ALA A 29 -9.29 -4.67 1.73
C ALA A 29 -9.73 -4.04 0.40
N GLU A 30 -10.45 -2.93 0.49
CA GLU A 30 -10.65 -2.01 -0.62
C GLU A 30 -9.52 -0.98 -0.61
N PHE A 31 -9.04 -0.62 -1.79
CA PHE A 31 -7.92 0.32 -1.97
C PHE A 31 -8.35 1.43 -2.91
N ALA A 32 -8.08 2.67 -2.52
CA ALA A 32 -8.14 3.82 -3.42
C ALA A 32 -6.73 4.40 -3.56
N LEU A 33 -6.29 4.53 -4.81
CA LEU A 33 -4.98 5.05 -5.17
C LEU A 33 -5.12 6.52 -5.60
N SER A 34 -4.18 7.33 -5.13
CA SER A 34 -3.99 8.70 -5.58
C SER A 34 -2.49 9.03 -5.48
N GLU A 35 -2.11 10.17 -6.01
CA GLU A 35 -0.73 10.64 -5.97
C GLU A 35 -0.67 12.12 -5.62
N THR A 36 0.43 12.48 -4.97
CA THR A 36 0.89 13.86 -4.85
C THR A 36 2.21 13.99 -5.58
N ASP A 37 2.81 15.19 -5.58
CA ASP A 37 4.13 15.39 -6.18
C ASP A 37 5.18 14.46 -5.54
N ASP A 38 5.09 14.24 -4.23
CA ASP A 38 6.12 13.55 -3.44
C ASP A 38 5.76 12.10 -3.06
N HIS A 39 4.48 11.71 -3.11
CA HIS A 39 4.01 10.43 -2.56
C HIS A 39 3.02 9.69 -3.46
N TRP A 40 3.10 8.36 -3.43
CA TRP A 40 1.97 7.50 -3.72
C TRP A 40 1.10 7.40 -2.46
N VAL A 41 -0.19 7.68 -2.60
CA VAL A 41 -1.15 7.69 -1.50
C VAL A 41 -2.13 6.55 -1.67
N VAL A 42 -2.15 5.64 -0.69
CA VAL A 42 -3.04 4.48 -0.67
C VAL A 42 -4.00 4.60 0.50
N ARG A 43 -5.28 4.73 0.21
CA ARG A 43 -6.34 4.62 1.23
C ARG A 43 -6.81 3.18 1.30
N VAL A 44 -6.66 2.60 2.48
CA VAL A 44 -6.97 1.19 2.77
C VAL A 44 -8.22 1.11 3.66
N THR A 45 -9.23 0.38 3.20
CA THR A 45 -10.42 0.06 3.98
C THR A 45 -10.51 -1.46 4.15
N PRO A 46 -10.10 -2.00 5.31
CA PRO A 46 -10.16 -3.45 5.56
C PRO A 46 -11.60 -3.96 5.53
N LYS A 47 -11.82 -5.09 4.83
CA LYS A 47 -13.15 -5.73 4.73
C LYS A 47 -13.59 -6.43 6.03
N HIS A 48 -12.64 -6.72 6.91
CA HIS A 48 -12.87 -7.35 8.21
C HIS A 48 -12.24 -6.50 9.32
N GLU A 49 -13.08 -5.78 10.07
CA GLU A 49 -12.61 -4.83 11.08
C GLU A 49 -11.74 -5.47 12.15
N GLN A 50 -12.04 -6.71 12.57
CA GLN A 50 -11.24 -7.40 13.60
C GLN A 50 -9.78 -7.64 13.18
N TYR A 51 -9.48 -7.58 11.87
CA TYR A 51 -8.13 -7.74 11.33
C TYR A 51 -7.56 -6.44 10.77
N GLY A 52 -8.26 -5.31 10.89
CA GLY A 52 -7.92 -4.07 10.20
C GLY A 52 -6.50 -3.59 10.47
N ARG A 53 -6.10 -3.52 11.74
CA ARG A 53 -4.73 -3.14 12.13
C ARG A 53 -3.66 -4.07 11.53
N ARG A 54 -3.94 -5.38 11.49
CA ARG A 54 -3.02 -6.36 10.91
C ARG A 54 -2.94 -6.19 9.40
N ILE A 55 -4.07 -6.09 8.71
CA ILE A 55 -4.12 -5.90 7.24
C ILE A 55 -3.34 -4.65 6.84
N ILE A 56 -3.52 -3.53 7.53
CA ILE A 56 -2.81 -2.27 7.25
C ILE A 56 -1.30 -2.44 7.41
N GLY A 57 -0.86 -3.05 8.51
CA GLY A 57 0.58 -3.25 8.78
C GLY A 57 1.23 -4.22 7.80
N GLU A 58 0.59 -5.36 7.52
CA GLU A 58 1.12 -6.37 6.61
C GLU A 58 1.13 -5.88 5.15
N PHE A 59 0.12 -5.10 4.74
CA PHE A 59 0.13 -4.45 3.43
C PHE A 59 1.34 -3.52 3.28
N GLY A 60 1.61 -2.67 4.28
CA GLY A 60 2.79 -1.79 4.28
C GLY A 60 4.12 -2.57 4.21
N ASN A 61 4.23 -3.66 4.99
CA ASN A 61 5.40 -4.54 4.94
C ASN A 61 5.58 -5.21 3.58
N TYR A 62 4.48 -5.62 2.94
CA TYR A 62 4.52 -6.24 1.62
C TYR A 62 5.00 -5.26 0.54
N VAL A 63 4.50 -4.01 0.57
CA VAL A 63 4.99 -2.94 -0.31
C VAL A 63 6.49 -2.70 -0.12
N LEU A 64 6.96 -2.63 1.13
CA LEU A 64 8.38 -2.48 1.44
C LEU A 64 9.21 -3.67 0.91
N GLY A 65 8.74 -4.90 1.09
CA GLY A 65 9.39 -6.10 0.56
C GLY A 65 9.56 -6.06 -0.96
N LEU A 66 8.47 -5.76 -1.70
CA LEU A 66 8.52 -5.59 -3.15
C LEU A 66 9.50 -4.51 -3.59
N THR A 67 9.58 -3.42 -2.81
CA THR A 67 10.48 -2.30 -3.09
C THR A 67 11.95 -2.73 -2.93
N ILE A 68 12.27 -3.47 -1.87
CA ILE A 68 13.62 -4.01 -1.64
C ILE A 68 14.00 -4.99 -2.74
N ASP A 69 13.11 -5.93 -3.09
CA ASP A 69 13.38 -6.96 -4.11
C ASP A 69 13.65 -6.37 -5.50
N ARG A 70 13.14 -5.16 -5.78
CA ARG A 70 13.32 -4.46 -7.07
C ARG A 70 14.42 -3.40 -7.07
N GLY A 71 14.96 -3.08 -5.89
CA GLY A 71 16.02 -2.10 -5.71
C GLY A 71 15.55 -0.64 -5.62
N GLY A 72 14.32 -0.40 -5.15
CA GLY A 72 13.77 0.95 -4.94
C GLY A 72 13.19 1.62 -6.20
N ALA A 73 12.85 2.90 -6.06
CA ALA A 73 12.50 3.76 -7.19
C ALA A 73 13.74 4.00 -8.07
N ARG A 74 13.54 4.04 -9.40
CA ARG A 74 14.60 4.27 -10.40
C ARG A 74 14.35 5.54 -11.17
#